data_AF-A0A4P7W8S8-F1
#
_entry.id   AF-A0A4P7W8S8-F1
#
_cell.length_a   1.000
_cell.length_b   1.000
_cell.length_c   1.000
_cell.angle_alpha   90.00
_cell.angle_beta   90.00
_cell.angle_gamma   90.00
#
_symmetry.space_group_name_H-M   'P 1'
#
loop_
_entity.id
_entity.type
_entity.pdbx_description
1 polymer ?
#
loop_
_entity_poly.entity_id
_entity_poly.type
_entity_poly.pdbx_seq_one_letter_code
_entity_poly.pdbx_strand_id
1 'polypeptide(L)'
;MLQNAFKTADDFKGMKRVLSGIFLICLPLFFFCFSSSAKAYSDLNAKTCQLNYKVCKDNAQLVEEWDDLLSIRTACEIAASHEIAAKTGSLPHWHAAINGGSFPSYLMGNSGPEEGKITLMDYHVQAADAYGTTAERHVKCEVDLQSRKILDVSYK
;
A
#
# COMPACT_ATOMS: atom_id res chain seq x y z
N MET A 1 39.19 -23.59 -10.60
CA MET A 1 40.02 -24.23 -9.57
C MET A 1 39.75 -23.56 -8.24
N LEU A 2 38.95 -24.20 -7.39
CA LEU A 2 38.70 -24.00 -5.95
C LEU A 2 37.96 -25.31 -5.58
N GLN A 3 38.64 -26.41 -5.25
CA GLN A 3 39.11 -26.78 -3.90
C GLN A 3 38.21 -26.21 -2.79
N ASN A 4 37.70 -26.94 -1.81
CA ASN A 4 37.75 -28.33 -1.42
C ASN A 4 36.76 -28.47 -0.24
N ALA A 5 36.54 -29.71 0.20
CA ALA A 5 36.08 -30.07 1.54
C ALA A 5 34.58 -29.98 1.85
N PHE A 6 33.80 -30.79 1.14
CA PHE A 6 32.60 -31.43 1.71
C PHE A 6 33.06 -32.68 2.48
N LYS A 7 33.34 -32.57 3.78
CA LYS A 7 33.50 -33.75 4.66
C LYS A 7 33.40 -33.34 6.12
N THR A 8 32.28 -33.71 6.74
CA THR A 8 32.14 -34.44 8.02
C THR A 8 30.72 -34.23 8.54
N ALA A 9 29.79 -35.01 7.99
CA ALA A 9 28.59 -35.41 8.70
C ALA A 9 28.95 -36.74 9.35
N ASP A 10 29.12 -36.76 10.66
CA ASP A 10 29.03 -37.92 11.55
C ASP A 10 29.58 -37.51 12.92
N ASP A 11 28.72 -36.98 13.79
CA ASP A 11 28.72 -37.29 15.24
C ASP A 11 27.77 -36.37 16.00
N PHE A 12 26.48 -36.72 16.05
CA PHE A 12 25.60 -36.21 17.12
C PHE A 12 24.56 -37.29 17.50
N LYS A 13 25.04 -38.50 17.76
CA LYS A 13 24.23 -39.61 18.27
C LYS A 13 24.48 -39.80 19.76
N GLY A 14 24.20 -38.78 20.57
CA GLY A 14 24.60 -38.84 21.98
C GLY A 14 24.08 -37.76 22.92
N MET A 15 22.86 -37.26 22.76
CA MET A 15 22.30 -36.36 23.79
C MET A 15 20.76 -36.34 23.82
N LYS A 16 20.16 -37.53 23.97
CA LYS A 16 18.69 -37.71 23.97
C LYS A 16 18.04 -37.84 25.35
N ARG A 17 18.72 -37.56 26.47
CA ARG A 17 18.19 -37.98 27.80
C ARG A 17 18.27 -37.02 29.00
N VAL A 18 18.55 -35.72 28.84
CA VAL A 18 18.67 -34.83 30.03
C VAL A 18 17.83 -33.53 29.98
N LEU A 19 17.07 -33.25 28.93
CA LEU A 19 16.30 -31.99 28.81
C LEU A 19 14.78 -32.20 28.82
N SER A 20 14.26 -33.02 29.75
CA SER A 20 12.82 -33.29 29.87
C SER A 20 12.27 -33.01 31.28
N GLY A 21 12.89 -32.09 32.03
CA GLY A 21 12.55 -31.88 33.46
C GLY A 21 12.35 -30.45 33.94
N ILE A 22 12.69 -29.40 33.17
CA ILE A 22 12.68 -28.00 33.65
C ILE A 22 12.16 -27.03 32.59
N PHE A 23 11.07 -27.38 31.89
CA PHE A 23 10.45 -26.48 30.90
C PHE A 23 8.93 -26.30 31.11
N LEU A 24 8.43 -26.56 32.33
CA LEU A 24 6.99 -26.71 32.59
C LEU A 24 6.46 -25.84 33.75
N ILE A 25 7.22 -24.84 34.22
CA ILE A 25 6.79 -23.99 35.35
C ILE A 25 6.78 -22.48 35.03
N CYS A 26 7.37 -22.02 33.91
CA CYS A 26 7.37 -20.58 33.55
C CYS A 26 6.35 -20.17 32.46
N LEU A 27 5.57 -21.09 31.89
CA LEU A 27 4.65 -20.77 30.80
C LEU A 27 3.23 -20.24 31.16
N PRO A 28 2.68 -20.36 32.39
CA PRO A 28 1.29 -19.90 32.61
C PRO A 28 1.17 -18.41 32.95
N LEU A 29 2.25 -17.70 33.28
CA LEU A 29 2.19 -16.27 33.67
C LEU A 29 2.50 -15.28 32.54
N PHE A 30 3.17 -15.71 31.47
CA PHE A 30 3.44 -14.82 30.32
C PHE A 30 2.22 -14.64 29.41
N PHE A 31 1.24 -15.55 29.47
CA PHE A 31 0.06 -15.50 28.60
C PHE A 31 -1.00 -14.48 29.05
N PHE A 32 -1.00 -14.08 30.33
CA PHE A 32 -2.05 -13.20 30.86
C PHE A 32 -1.79 -11.70 30.62
N CYS A 33 -0.57 -11.28 30.25
CA CYS A 33 -0.27 -9.87 29.94
C CYS A 33 -0.45 -9.49 28.46
N PHE A 34 -0.50 -10.45 27.53
CA PHE A 34 -0.59 -10.13 26.09
C PHE A 34 -2.00 -9.72 25.63
N SER A 35 -3.05 -10.14 26.34
CA SER A 35 -4.43 -9.90 25.91
C SER A 35 -4.87 -8.43 26.06
N SER A 36 -4.26 -7.68 26.98
CA SER A 36 -4.63 -6.29 27.27
C SER A 36 -4.13 -5.29 26.22
N SER A 37 -2.95 -5.56 25.62
CA SER A 37 -2.31 -4.66 24.67
C SER A 37 -3.00 -4.66 23.29
N ALA A 38 -3.60 -5.79 22.89
CA ALA A 38 -4.29 -5.90 21.61
C ALA A 38 -5.54 -5.01 21.53
N LYS A 39 -6.25 -4.83 22.64
CA LYS A 39 -7.49 -4.04 22.69
C LYS A 39 -7.22 -2.53 22.55
N ALA A 40 -6.17 -2.04 23.22
CA ALA A 40 -5.76 -0.63 23.12
C ALA A 40 -5.30 -0.23 21.71
N TYR A 41 -4.60 -1.13 20.99
CA TYR A 41 -4.19 -0.87 19.60
C TYR A 41 -5.38 -0.85 18.63
N SER A 42 -6.33 -1.78 18.80
CA SER A 42 -7.57 -1.79 17.99
C SER A 42 -8.41 -0.51 18.19
N ASP A 43 -8.49 0.01 19.42
CA ASP A 43 -9.25 1.23 19.72
C ASP A 43 -8.57 2.51 19.21
N LEU A 44 -7.23 2.53 19.10
CA LEU A 44 -6.47 3.64 18.52
C LEU A 44 -6.61 3.67 16.99
N ASN A 45 -6.54 2.50 16.34
CA ASN A 45 -6.73 2.35 14.89
C ASN A 45 -8.12 2.81 14.45
N ALA A 46 -9.12 2.65 15.31
CA ALA A 46 -10.49 3.08 15.01
C ALA A 46 -10.67 4.61 15.07
N LYS A 47 -9.76 5.36 15.71
CA LYS A 47 -9.94 6.78 16.07
C LYS A 47 -9.10 7.77 15.28
N THR A 48 -8.14 7.30 14.48
CA THR A 48 -7.23 8.18 13.73
C THR A 48 -7.53 8.11 12.24
N CYS A 49 -7.55 9.26 11.56
CA CYS A 49 -7.75 9.33 10.12
C CYS A 49 -6.67 8.54 9.36
N GLN A 50 -5.45 8.51 9.91
CA GLN A 50 -4.31 7.74 9.40
C GLN A 50 -4.64 6.27 9.13
N LEU A 51 -5.53 5.65 9.93
CA LEU A 51 -5.82 4.22 9.89
C LEU A 51 -7.29 3.88 9.58
N ASN A 52 -8.20 4.86 9.62
CA ASN A 52 -9.63 4.66 9.35
C ASN A 52 -10.26 5.86 8.62
N TYR A 53 -10.63 5.69 7.34
CA TYR A 53 -10.97 6.85 6.49
C TYR A 53 -12.28 7.47 6.93
N LYS A 54 -13.12 6.66 7.59
CA LYS A 54 -14.44 7.04 8.07
C LYS A 54 -14.39 8.08 9.20
N VAL A 55 -13.24 8.25 9.85
CA VAL A 55 -13.07 9.28 10.89
C VAL A 55 -12.42 10.56 10.36
N CYS A 56 -11.93 10.55 9.13
CA CYS A 56 -11.44 11.77 8.49
C CYS A 56 -12.61 12.74 8.29
N LYS A 57 -12.35 14.03 8.46
CA LYS A 57 -13.36 15.08 8.29
C LYS A 57 -13.83 15.20 6.85
N ASP A 58 -12.88 15.15 5.91
CA ASP A 58 -13.09 15.35 4.49
C ASP A 58 -11.96 14.68 3.69
N ASN A 59 -12.04 14.74 2.36
CA ASN A 59 -11.02 14.20 1.46
C ASN A 59 -9.66 14.89 1.59
N ALA A 60 -9.62 16.14 2.07
CA ALA A 60 -8.35 16.85 2.25
C ALA A 60 -7.58 16.28 3.44
N GLN A 61 -8.25 16.12 4.58
CA GLN A 61 -7.63 15.45 5.73
C GLN A 61 -7.25 14.01 5.41
N LEU A 62 -8.10 13.30 4.66
CA LEU A 62 -7.80 11.94 4.19
C LEU A 62 -6.48 11.91 3.39
N VAL A 63 -6.29 12.81 2.43
CA VAL A 63 -5.06 12.83 1.61
C VAL A 63 -3.83 13.25 2.41
N GLU A 64 -3.99 14.13 3.39
CA GLU A 64 -2.88 14.60 4.21
C GLU A 64 -2.40 13.55 5.22
N GLU A 65 -3.32 12.81 5.83
CA GLU A 65 -3.01 11.95 6.98
C GLU A 65 -2.99 10.44 6.67
N TRP A 66 -3.60 9.97 5.56
CA TRP A 66 -3.73 8.53 5.30
C TRP A 66 -2.39 7.84 4.97
N ASP A 67 -1.98 6.90 5.83
CA ASP A 67 -0.67 6.24 5.74
C ASP A 67 -0.44 5.51 4.40
N ASP A 68 -1.49 4.92 3.82
CA ASP A 68 -1.37 4.09 2.61
C ASP A 68 -1.57 4.86 1.30
N LEU A 69 -1.55 6.20 1.33
CA LEU A 69 -1.90 6.99 0.16
C LEU A 69 -0.87 6.82 -0.97
N LEU A 70 0.41 6.65 -0.62
CA LEU A 70 1.47 6.41 -1.60
C LEU A 70 1.23 5.12 -2.41
N SER A 71 0.78 4.06 -1.74
CA SER A 71 0.42 2.79 -2.38
C SER A 71 -0.75 2.97 -3.34
N ILE A 72 -1.77 3.73 -2.94
CA ILE A 72 -2.93 4.06 -3.78
C ILE A 72 -2.51 4.87 -5.02
N ARG A 73 -1.68 5.91 -4.85
CA ARG A 73 -1.13 6.71 -5.97
C ARG A 73 -0.36 5.85 -6.97
N THR A 74 0.48 4.95 -6.46
CA THR A 74 1.26 4.00 -7.28
C THR A 74 0.34 3.06 -8.05
N ALA A 75 -0.70 2.51 -7.41
CA ALA A 75 -1.67 1.65 -8.07
C ALA A 75 -2.44 2.40 -9.18
N CYS A 76 -2.81 3.66 -8.94
CA CYS A 76 -3.41 4.53 -9.94
C CYS A 76 -2.46 4.80 -11.13
N GLU A 77 -1.18 5.09 -10.87
CA GLU A 77 -0.16 5.29 -11.92
C GLU A 77 -0.04 4.07 -12.82
N ILE A 78 0.06 2.88 -12.22
CA ILE A 78 0.16 1.62 -12.96
C ILE A 78 -1.12 1.40 -13.79
N ALA A 79 -2.30 1.50 -13.18
CA ALA A 79 -3.57 1.28 -13.85
C ALA A 79 -3.79 2.25 -15.02
N ALA A 80 -3.50 3.54 -14.82
CA ALA A 80 -3.59 4.56 -15.86
C ALA A 80 -2.56 4.37 -16.97
N SER A 81 -1.33 3.97 -16.63
CA SER A 81 -0.31 3.66 -17.64
C SER A 81 -0.73 2.51 -18.54
N HIS A 82 -1.35 1.47 -17.98
CA HIS A 82 -1.90 0.36 -18.76
C HIS A 82 -3.06 0.81 -19.66
N GLU A 83 -4.00 1.60 -19.13
CA GLU A 83 -5.15 2.10 -19.89
C GLU A 83 -4.73 3.02 -21.06
N ILE A 84 -3.76 3.91 -20.82
CA ILE A 84 -3.21 4.81 -21.84
C ILE A 84 -2.44 4.00 -22.90
N ALA A 85 -1.59 3.06 -22.49
CA ALA A 85 -0.83 2.23 -23.42
C ALA A 85 -1.73 1.35 -24.28
N ALA A 86 -2.83 0.83 -23.73
CA ALA A 86 -3.80 0.05 -24.49
C ALA A 86 -4.48 0.85 -25.61
N LYS A 87 -4.67 2.17 -25.42
CA LYS A 87 -5.31 3.04 -26.42
C LYS A 87 -4.35 3.70 -27.39
N THR A 88 -3.11 3.96 -26.96
CA THR A 88 -2.15 4.78 -27.71
C THR A 88 -0.97 3.98 -28.25
N GLY A 89 -0.75 2.76 -27.74
CA GLY A 89 0.40 1.93 -28.06
C GLY A 89 1.70 2.36 -27.38
N SER A 90 1.67 3.38 -26.51
CA SER A 90 2.85 3.94 -25.84
C SER A 90 2.59 4.20 -24.35
N LEU A 91 3.65 4.11 -23.54
CA LEU A 91 3.55 4.46 -22.12
C LEU A 91 3.54 5.98 -21.94
N PRO A 92 2.70 6.51 -21.03
CA PRO A 92 2.75 7.91 -20.66
C PRO A 92 4.06 8.23 -19.91
N HIS A 93 4.41 9.51 -19.89
CA HIS A 93 5.48 10.05 -19.07
C HIS A 93 4.87 10.81 -17.88
N TRP A 94 5.16 10.32 -16.68
CA TRP A 94 4.73 10.89 -15.41
C TRP A 94 5.74 11.90 -14.88
N HIS A 95 5.27 12.84 -14.06
CA HIS A 95 6.13 13.78 -13.37
C HIS A 95 7.04 13.07 -12.36
N ALA A 96 8.29 13.52 -12.26
CA ALA A 96 9.23 12.99 -11.28
C ALA A 96 8.71 13.20 -9.84
N ALA A 97 9.09 12.32 -8.92
CA ALA A 97 8.70 12.39 -7.51
C ALA A 97 9.05 13.75 -6.84
N ILE A 98 10.13 14.40 -7.29
CA ILE A 98 10.53 15.74 -6.81
C ILE A 98 9.53 16.85 -7.18
N ASN A 99 8.69 16.61 -8.17
CA ASN A 99 7.66 17.54 -8.67
C ASN A 99 6.25 17.16 -8.18
N GLY A 100 6.14 16.40 -7.08
CA GLY A 100 4.88 15.96 -6.50
C GLY A 100 4.50 14.50 -6.82
N GLY A 101 5.22 13.85 -7.73
CA GLY A 101 4.93 12.48 -8.18
C GLY A 101 3.59 12.37 -8.90
N SER A 102 3.18 11.13 -9.15
CA SER A 102 1.92 10.83 -9.84
C SER A 102 0.72 11.07 -8.93
N PHE A 103 -0.36 11.59 -9.51
CA PHE A 103 -1.62 11.88 -8.82
C PHE A 103 -1.45 12.83 -7.59
N PRO A 104 -0.89 14.04 -7.81
CA PRO A 104 -0.70 15.01 -6.73
C PRO A 104 -2.02 15.64 -6.26
N SER A 105 -3.05 15.63 -7.10
CA SER A 105 -4.35 16.27 -6.84
C SER A 105 -5.44 15.25 -6.52
N TYR A 106 -6.54 15.72 -5.94
CA TYR A 106 -7.69 14.91 -5.56
C TYR A 106 -8.98 15.72 -5.62
N LEU A 107 -10.12 15.02 -5.70
CA LEU A 107 -11.43 15.66 -5.71
C LEU A 107 -11.81 16.07 -4.27
N MET A 108 -12.07 17.36 -4.07
CA MET A 108 -12.54 17.90 -2.80
C MET A 108 -13.95 17.36 -2.45
N GLY A 109 -14.28 17.34 -1.16
CA GLY A 109 -15.57 16.87 -0.64
C GLY A 109 -15.39 15.78 0.42
N ASN A 110 -16.45 14.99 0.64
CA ASN A 110 -16.51 14.01 1.72
C ASN A 110 -16.71 12.56 1.24
N SER A 111 -16.55 12.30 -0.05
CA SER A 111 -16.80 10.95 -0.62
C SER A 111 -15.90 9.88 0.00
N GLY A 112 -14.69 10.24 0.43
CA GLY A 112 -13.76 9.32 1.09
C GLY A 112 -14.33 8.86 2.43
N PRO A 113 -14.55 9.77 3.40
CA PRO A 113 -15.16 9.43 4.68
C PRO A 113 -16.56 8.78 4.59
N GLU A 114 -17.42 9.30 3.71
CA GLU A 114 -18.84 8.91 3.66
C GLU A 114 -19.08 7.63 2.85
N GLU A 115 -18.46 7.53 1.67
CA GLU A 115 -18.69 6.43 0.73
C GLU A 115 -17.53 5.42 0.67
N GLY A 116 -16.39 5.75 1.27
CA GLY A 116 -15.17 4.96 1.10
C GLY A 116 -14.56 5.11 -0.29
N LYS A 117 -14.78 6.24 -0.97
CA LYS A 117 -14.27 6.47 -2.33
C LYS A 117 -13.46 7.76 -2.43
N ILE A 118 -12.27 7.66 -2.99
CA ILE A 118 -11.46 8.83 -3.33
C ILE A 118 -11.21 8.89 -4.83
N THR A 119 -11.30 10.10 -5.38
CA THR A 119 -10.85 10.40 -6.74
C THR A 119 -9.52 11.12 -6.65
N LEU A 120 -8.48 10.52 -7.22
CA LEU A 120 -7.18 11.14 -7.44
C LEU A 120 -7.08 11.67 -8.86
N MET A 121 -6.36 12.77 -9.06
CA MET A 121 -6.19 13.43 -10.35
C MET A 121 -4.73 13.80 -10.60
N ASP A 122 -4.33 13.67 -11.86
CA ASP A 122 -3.06 14.17 -12.37
C ASP A 122 -3.33 14.97 -13.66
N TYR A 123 -2.89 16.22 -13.69
CA TYR A 123 -3.14 17.14 -14.80
C TYR A 123 -1.98 17.25 -15.76
N HIS A 124 -0.82 16.67 -15.43
CA HIS A 124 0.42 16.93 -16.17
C HIS A 124 1.03 15.68 -16.81
N VAL A 125 0.20 14.66 -17.06
CA VAL A 125 0.65 13.41 -17.65
C VAL A 125 0.89 13.61 -19.14
N GLN A 126 2.12 13.41 -19.61
CA GLN A 126 2.43 13.52 -21.03
C GLN A 126 2.14 12.18 -21.70
N ALA A 127 1.16 12.12 -22.61
CA ALA A 127 0.82 10.90 -23.32
C ALA A 127 0.55 11.17 -24.81
N ALA A 128 0.93 10.20 -25.64
CA ALA A 128 0.59 10.23 -27.05
C ALA A 128 -0.92 10.06 -27.26
N ASP A 129 -1.47 10.59 -28.34
CA ASP A 129 -2.77 10.18 -28.85
C ASP A 129 -2.66 8.99 -29.81
N ALA A 130 -3.78 8.58 -30.42
CA ALA A 130 -3.82 7.51 -31.41
C ALA A 130 -3.02 7.81 -32.70
N TYR A 131 -2.59 9.05 -32.91
CA TYR A 131 -1.77 9.48 -34.05
C TYR A 131 -0.29 9.66 -33.67
N GLY A 132 0.08 9.36 -32.42
CA GLY A 132 1.44 9.50 -31.92
C GLY A 132 1.82 10.92 -31.47
N THR A 133 0.87 11.86 -31.41
CA THR A 133 1.15 13.22 -30.94
C THR A 133 1.11 13.25 -29.42
N THR A 134 2.23 13.61 -28.79
CA THR A 134 2.33 13.77 -27.33
C THR A 134 1.75 15.11 -26.89
N ALA A 135 0.85 15.06 -25.91
CA ALA A 135 0.30 16.24 -25.25
C ALA A 135 0.09 15.97 -23.77
N GLU A 136 -0.12 17.03 -23.00
CA GLU A 136 -0.57 16.96 -21.62
C GLU A 136 -1.99 16.38 -21.55
N ARG A 137 -2.20 15.42 -20.65
CA ARG A 137 -3.46 14.71 -20.41
C ARG A 137 -3.86 14.82 -18.95
N HIS A 138 -5.16 14.94 -18.75
CA HIS A 138 -5.76 14.93 -17.44
C HIS A 138 -6.24 13.52 -17.12
N VAL A 139 -5.65 12.89 -16.11
CA VAL A 139 -5.97 11.54 -15.67
C VAL A 139 -6.75 11.60 -14.37
N LYS A 140 -7.86 10.87 -14.31
CA LYS A 140 -8.67 10.65 -13.11
C LYS A 140 -8.60 9.17 -12.74
N CYS A 141 -8.35 8.88 -11.47
CA CYS A 141 -8.37 7.54 -10.91
C CYS A 141 -9.32 7.50 -9.70
N GLU A 142 -10.37 6.68 -9.76
CA GLU A 142 -11.31 6.48 -8.66
C GLU A 142 -10.98 5.18 -7.92
N VAL A 143 -10.92 5.24 -6.59
CA VAL A 143 -10.44 4.15 -5.75
C VAL A 143 -11.42 3.89 -4.62
N ASP A 144 -11.71 2.61 -4.39
CA ASP A 144 -12.43 2.13 -3.22
C ASP A 144 -11.46 1.92 -2.05
N LEU A 145 -11.59 2.73 -1.00
CA LEU A 145 -10.71 2.72 0.17
C LEU A 145 -10.87 1.48 1.05
N GLN A 146 -12.02 0.79 0.98
CA GLN A 146 -12.28 -0.41 1.78
C GLN A 146 -11.56 -1.64 1.20
N SER A 147 -11.72 -1.87 -0.09
CA SER A 147 -11.15 -3.00 -0.83
C SER A 147 -9.80 -2.69 -1.46
N ARG A 148 -9.39 -1.41 -1.45
CA ARG A 148 -8.18 -0.87 -2.10
C ARG A 148 -8.12 -1.17 -3.59
N LYS A 149 -9.29 -1.21 -4.23
CA LYS A 149 -9.41 -1.50 -5.66
C LYS A 149 -9.60 -0.20 -6.44
N ILE A 150 -8.96 -0.15 -7.60
CA ILE A 150 -9.25 0.86 -8.61
C ILE A 150 -10.63 0.55 -9.18
N LEU A 151 -11.54 1.50 -9.07
CA LEU A 151 -12.92 1.39 -9.57
C LEU A 151 -13.01 1.86 -11.02
N ASP A 152 -12.38 2.99 -11.33
CA ASP A 152 -12.40 3.60 -12.65
C ASP A 152 -11.09 4.35 -12.93
N VAL A 153 -10.67 4.33 -14.19
CA VAL A 153 -9.60 5.18 -14.69
C VAL A 153 -10.04 5.81 -15.99
N SER A 154 -9.94 7.13 -16.06
CA SER A 154 -10.24 7.89 -17.26
C SER A 154 -9.16 8.93 -17.52
N TYR A 155 -8.92 9.23 -18.79
CA TYR A 155 -8.04 10.33 -19.19
C TYR A 155 -8.61 11.09 -20.39
N LYS A 156 -8.24 12.37 -20.50
CA LYS A 156 -8.64 13.27 -21.59
C LYS A 156 -7.45 14.09 -22.05
#